data_AF-A8MB37-F1
#
_entry.id   AF-A8MB37-F1
#
_cell.length_a   1.000
_cell.length_b   1.000
_cell.length_c   1.000
_cell.angle_alpha   90.00
_cell.angle_beta   90.00
_cell.angle_gamma   90.00
#
_symmetry.space_group_name_H-M   'P 1'
#
loop_
_entity.id
_entity.type
_entity.pdbx_description
1 polymer ?
#
loop_
_entity_poly.entity_id
_entity_poly.type
_entity_poly.pdbx_seq_one_letter_code
_entity_poly.pdbx_strand_id
1 'polypeptide(L)'
;MKITVSGTPTVKVQYCIGASCQYFICVKKALKFIKGKAICGLTNDPCIGYKCQYASCGAHAMAPNGECTLNQRDRNVRELTDEAKRMEKDVSKIKSHLKKLGLDDYL
;
A
#
# COMPACT_ATOMS: atom_id res chain seq x y z
N MET A 1 1.31 -20.82 24.82
CA MET A 1 0.83 -20.88 23.42
C MET A 1 1.46 -19.74 22.65
N LYS A 2 2.38 -20.02 21.71
CA LYS A 2 2.98 -19.02 20.83
C LYS A 2 2.28 -19.14 19.48
N ILE A 3 1.46 -18.16 19.13
CA ILE A 3 0.83 -18.08 17.81
C ILE A 3 1.91 -17.55 16.86
N THR A 4 2.55 -18.44 16.11
CA THR A 4 3.42 -18.08 14.99
C THR A 4 2.53 -17.83 13.78
N VAL A 5 2.34 -16.56 13.40
CA VAL A 5 1.62 -16.21 12.19
C VAL A 5 2.54 -16.47 11.00
N SER A 6 2.14 -17.44 10.18
CA SER A 6 2.82 -17.93 8.98
C SER A 6 2.70 -16.93 7.83
N GLY A 7 3.86 -16.58 7.24
CA GLY A 7 3.96 -16.14 5.85
C GLY A 7 3.61 -14.68 5.59
N THR A 8 4.58 -13.78 5.73
CA THR A 8 4.51 -12.46 5.06
C THR A 8 4.79 -12.66 3.57
N PRO A 9 3.82 -12.48 2.66
CA PRO A 9 4.11 -12.55 1.24
C PRO A 9 4.95 -11.33 0.86
N THR A 10 6.20 -11.54 0.47
CA THR A 10 7.19 -10.49 0.14
C THR A 10 6.61 -9.49 -0.86
N VAL A 11 6.10 -8.36 -0.36
CA VAL A 11 5.72 -7.20 -1.19
C VAL A 11 7.04 -6.60 -1.66
N LYS A 12 7.23 -6.41 -2.97
CA LYS A 12 8.37 -5.65 -3.50
C LYS A 12 8.18 -4.20 -3.08
N VAL A 13 8.75 -3.85 -1.94
CA VAL A 13 8.81 -2.48 -1.47
C VAL A 13 9.80 -1.75 -2.37
N GLN A 14 9.29 -0.78 -3.13
CA GLN A 14 10.15 0.07 -3.95
C GLN A 14 10.80 1.09 -3.01
N TYR A 15 12.07 0.87 -2.68
CA TYR A 15 12.85 1.81 -1.87
C TYR A 15 13.17 3.05 -2.70
N CYS A 16 12.69 4.22 -2.28
CA CYS A 16 12.98 5.50 -2.93
C CYS A 16 14.12 6.18 -2.19
N ILE A 17 15.34 5.83 -2.58
CA ILE A 17 16.56 6.23 -1.87
C ILE A 17 16.97 7.69 -2.19
N GLY A 18 16.40 8.32 -3.22
CA GLY A 18 16.66 9.74 -3.49
C GLY A 18 15.96 10.31 -4.71
N ALA A 19 16.50 11.43 -5.20
CA ALA A 19 15.96 12.22 -6.32
C ALA A 19 15.86 11.46 -7.66
N SER A 20 16.45 10.27 -7.76
CA SER A 20 16.33 9.38 -8.92
C SER A 20 15.05 8.54 -8.92
N CYS A 21 14.30 8.48 -7.82
CA CYS A 21 13.01 7.79 -7.78
C CYS A 21 11.92 8.65 -8.45
N GLN A 22 11.18 8.05 -9.38
CA GLN A 22 10.09 8.71 -10.12
C GLN A 22 8.99 9.27 -9.21
N TYR A 23 8.78 8.66 -8.04
CA TYR A 23 7.76 9.07 -7.08
C TYR A 23 8.28 10.02 -5.99
N PHE A 24 9.57 10.35 -5.99
CA PHE A 24 10.15 11.28 -5.03
C PHE A 24 9.71 12.71 -5.35
N ILE A 25 9.08 13.37 -4.37
CA ILE A 25 8.68 14.77 -4.48
C ILE A 25 9.27 15.60 -3.34
N CYS A 26 9.73 16.80 -3.67
CA CYS A 26 10.10 17.80 -2.67
C CYS A 26 8.89 18.70 -2.42
N VAL A 27 8.32 18.68 -1.22
CA VAL A 27 7.13 19.48 -0.86
C VAL A 27 7.39 20.98 -0.99
N LYS A 28 8.63 21.41 -0.73
CA LYS A 28 9.08 22.81 -0.89
C LYS A 28 9.40 23.20 -2.34
N LYS A 29 9.29 22.28 -3.29
CA LYS A 29 9.65 22.47 -4.72
C LYS A 29 11.06 23.07 -4.92
N ALA A 30 11.96 22.82 -3.96
CA ALA A 30 13.31 23.36 -3.97
C ALA A 30 14.28 22.47 -4.77
N LEU A 31 13.91 21.24 -5.08
CA LEU A 31 14.75 20.31 -5.84
C LEU A 31 14.97 20.82 -7.27
N LYS A 32 16.23 21.00 -7.66
CA LYS A 32 16.64 21.38 -9.02
C LYS A 32 17.64 20.38 -9.56
N PHE A 33 17.52 20.03 -10.85
CA PHE A 33 18.51 19.21 -11.53
C PHE A 33 19.45 20.10 -12.34
N ILE A 34 20.71 20.19 -11.93
CA ILE A 34 21.74 21.01 -12.58
C ILE A 34 22.87 20.09 -13.04
N LYS A 35 23.15 20.05 -14.35
CA LYS A 35 24.20 19.19 -14.94
C LYS A 35 24.10 17.71 -14.49
N GLY A 36 22.87 17.18 -14.42
CA GLY A 36 22.61 15.80 -13.98
C GLY A 36 22.71 15.56 -12.47
N LYS A 37 22.98 16.59 -11.65
CA LYS A 37 23.01 16.51 -10.19
C LYS A 37 21.74 17.09 -9.59
N ALA A 38 21.18 16.37 -8.61
CA ALA A 38 20.07 16.85 -7.81
C ALA A 38 20.57 17.79 -6.71
N ILE A 39 20.21 19.07 -6.80
CA ILE A 39 20.62 20.14 -5.88
C ILE A 39 19.40 20.69 -5.15
N CYS A 40 19.53 20.98 -3.86
CA CYS A 40 18.53 21.66 -3.06
C CYS A 40 18.66 23.18 -3.27
N GLY A 41 17.63 23.83 -3.81
CA GLY A 41 17.62 25.28 -4.02
C GLY A 41 17.51 26.12 -2.74
N LEU A 42 17.32 25.50 -1.57
CA LEU A 42 17.30 26.23 -0.28
C LEU A 42 18.71 26.39 0.31
N THR A 43 19.51 25.33 0.29
CA THR A 43 20.85 25.32 0.88
C THR A 43 21.96 25.33 -0.18
N ASN A 44 21.62 25.14 -1.45
CA ASN A 44 22.54 24.88 -2.56
C ASN A 44 23.41 23.61 -2.42
N ASP A 45 23.03 22.72 -1.50
CA ASP A 45 23.70 21.43 -1.27
C ASP A 45 23.13 20.31 -2.16
N PRO A 46 23.88 19.20 -2.33
CA PRO A 46 23.35 17.98 -2.92
C PRO A 46 22.12 17.46 -2.16
N CYS A 47 21.13 16.97 -2.91
CA CYS A 47 19.90 16.42 -2.34
C CYS A 47 20.17 15.13 -1.54
N ILE A 48 19.77 15.11 -0.27
CA ILE A 48 19.92 13.96 0.65
C ILE A 48 18.79 12.90 0.54
N GLY A 49 17.89 13.03 -0.43
CA GLY A 49 16.84 12.05 -0.69
C GLY A 49 15.80 11.94 0.42
N TYR A 50 15.42 10.71 0.79
CA TYR A 50 14.36 10.42 1.77
C TYR A 50 14.65 10.95 3.18
N LYS A 51 15.94 11.20 3.51
CA LYS A 51 16.34 11.78 4.80
C LYS A 51 15.95 13.24 4.96
N CYS A 52 15.54 13.90 3.87
CA CYS A 52 15.09 15.28 3.93
C CYS A 52 13.69 15.35 4.56
N GLN A 53 13.52 16.24 5.53
CA GLN A 53 12.23 16.52 6.19
C GLN A 53 11.11 16.96 5.23
N TYR A 54 11.48 17.47 4.05
CA TYR A 54 10.53 17.90 3.01
C TYR A 54 10.36 16.88 1.89
N ALA A 55 10.93 15.69 2.04
CA ALA A 55 10.78 14.61 1.09
C ALA A 55 9.42 13.93 1.31
N SER A 56 8.68 13.70 0.24
CA SER A 56 7.42 12.96 0.26
C SER A 56 7.35 12.02 -0.96
N CYS A 57 6.48 11.01 -0.89
CA CYS A 57 6.18 10.17 -2.04
C CYS A 57 4.88 10.67 -2.70
N GLY A 58 4.93 10.96 -4.00
CA GLY A 58 3.75 11.40 -4.78
C GLY A 58 2.65 10.34 -4.85
N ALA A 59 3.00 9.09 -4.60
CA ALA A 59 2.14 7.91 -4.60
C ALA A 59 1.47 7.58 -3.25
N HIS A 60 1.49 8.52 -2.31
CA HIS A 60 1.12 8.42 -0.89
C HIS A 60 2.25 7.98 0.06
N ALA A 61 2.14 8.49 1.29
CA ALA A 61 3.04 8.48 2.44
C ALA A 61 4.40 7.77 2.23
N MET A 62 5.47 8.56 2.27
CA MET A 62 6.81 8.01 2.40
C MET A 62 7.03 7.60 3.85
N ALA A 63 7.41 6.34 4.06
CA ALA A 63 7.84 5.88 5.38
C ALA A 63 9.13 6.59 5.79
N PRO A 64 9.40 6.78 7.10
CA PRO A 64 10.68 7.31 7.58
C PRO A 64 11.89 6.46 7.13
N ASN A 65 11.63 5.23 6.70
CA ASN A 65 12.59 4.25 6.21
C ASN A 65 12.96 4.48 4.72
N GLY A 66 12.29 5.39 4.02
CA GLY A 66 12.46 5.63 2.58
C GLY A 66 11.63 4.71 1.68
N GLU A 67 10.69 3.97 2.27
CA GLU A 67 9.76 3.09 1.53
C GLU A 67 8.57 3.89 1.01
N CYS A 68 8.24 3.71 -0.27
CA CYS A 68 6.98 4.22 -0.82
C CYS A 68 5.97 3.09 -1.00
N THR A 69 4.83 3.17 -0.31
CA THR A 69 3.85 2.08 -0.20
C THR A 69 2.85 1.99 -1.37
N LEU A 70 3.23 2.46 -2.57
CA LEU A 70 2.36 2.48 -3.75
C LEU A 70 1.72 1.11 -4.07
N ASN A 71 2.42 0.01 -3.78
CA ASN A 71 1.99 -1.35 -4.12
C ASN A 71 1.17 -2.07 -3.03
N GLN A 72 0.78 -1.40 -1.94
CA GLN A 72 0.00 -2.06 -0.87
C GLN A 72 -1.50 -2.17 -1.18
N ARG A 73 -2.02 -1.45 -2.18
CA ARG A 73 -3.48 -1.39 -2.44
C ARG A 73 -4.10 -2.66 -3.04
N ASP A 74 -3.33 -3.55 -3.67
CA ASP A 74 -3.92 -4.61 -4.53
C ASP A 74 -4.13 -6.00 -3.89
N ARG A 75 -3.65 -6.26 -2.67
CA ARG A 75 -3.85 -7.59 -2.04
C ARG A 75 -5.13 -7.70 -1.23
N ASN A 76 -5.45 -6.69 -0.43
CA ASN A 76 -6.67 -6.71 0.40
C ASN A 76 -7.96 -6.79 -0.42
N VAL A 77 -8.01 -6.21 -1.63
CA VAL A 77 -9.23 -6.23 -2.46
C VAL A 77 -9.53 -7.64 -2.97
N ARG A 78 -8.50 -8.42 -3.36
CA ARG A 78 -8.70 -9.79 -3.84
C ARG A 78 -9.14 -10.72 -2.71
N GLU A 79 -8.53 -10.61 -1.54
CA GLU A 79 -8.89 -11.39 -0.35
C GLU A 79 -10.34 -11.10 0.09
N LEU A 80 -10.77 -9.83 0.12
CA LEU A 80 -12.16 -9.47 0.44
C LEU A 80 -13.17 -10.07 -0.55
N THR A 81 -12.86 -10.07 -1.85
CA THR A 81 -13.79 -10.59 -2.86
C THR A 81 -13.95 -12.11 -2.79
N ASP A 82 -12.91 -12.85 -2.41
CA ASP A 82 -13.00 -14.29 -2.25
C ASP A 82 -13.72 -14.69 -0.96
N GLU A 83 -13.58 -13.91 0.11
CA GLU A 83 -14.36 -14.07 1.35
C GLU A 83 -15.85 -13.79 1.10
N ALA A 84 -16.18 -12.71 0.39
CA ALA A 84 -17.57 -12.39 0.02
C ALA A 84 -18.24 -13.53 -0.76
N LYS A 85 -17.55 -14.10 -1.76
CA LYS A 85 -18.04 -15.25 -2.53
C LYS A 85 -18.25 -16.51 -1.69
N ARG A 86 -17.47 -16.73 -0.63
CA ARG A 86 -17.67 -17.85 0.30
C ARG A 86 -18.93 -17.65 1.13
N MET A 87 -19.11 -16.44 1.66
CA MET A 87 -20.31 -16.08 2.43
C MET A 87 -21.60 -16.24 1.60
N GLU A 88 -21.60 -15.82 0.33
CA GLU A 88 -22.75 -16.01 -0.57
C GLU A 88 -23.11 -17.50 -0.77
N LYS A 89 -22.11 -18.37 -0.90
CA LYS A 89 -22.31 -19.82 -1.03
C LYS A 89 -22.89 -20.44 0.24
N ASP A 90 -22.43 -19.99 1.41
CA ASP A 90 -22.92 -20.49 2.68
C ASP A 90 -24.35 -20.02 2.95
N VAL A 91 -24.68 -18.76 2.64
CA VAL A 91 -26.06 -18.25 2.66
C VAL A 91 -26.97 -19.05 1.72
N SER A 92 -26.49 -19.39 0.51
CA SER A 92 -27.25 -20.19 -0.45
C SER A 92 -27.56 -21.60 0.07
N LYS A 93 -26.59 -22.25 0.74
CA LYS A 93 -26.80 -23.55 1.40
C LYS A 93 -27.83 -23.40 2.52
N ILE A 94 -27.64 -22.43 3.42
CA ILE A 94 -28.54 -22.18 4.54
C ILE A 94 -29.97 -21.98 4.04
N LYS A 95 -30.17 -21.16 2.99
CA LYS A 95 -31.47 -20.94 2.34
C LYS A 95 -32.09 -22.24 1.81
N SER A 96 -31.29 -23.11 1.18
CA SER A 96 -31.78 -24.41 0.69
C SER A 96 -32.21 -25.36 1.82
N HIS A 97 -31.54 -25.31 2.97
CA HIS A 97 -31.90 -26.09 4.15
C HIS A 97 -33.16 -25.54 4.83
N LEU A 98 -33.28 -24.22 4.96
CA LEU A 98 -34.47 -23.55 5.50
C LEU A 98 -35.72 -23.83 4.65
N LYS A 99 -35.57 -23.79 3.32
CA LYS A 99 -36.67 -24.12 2.38
C LYS A 99 -37.17 -25.56 2.55
N LYS A 100 -36.28 -26.52 2.86
CA LYS A 100 -36.66 -27.91 3.13
C LYS A 100 -37.39 -28.08 4.47
N LEU A 101 -37.16 -27.18 5.41
CA LEU A 101 -37.79 -27.17 6.73
C LEU A 101 -39.07 -26.32 6.77
N GLY A 102 -39.44 -25.64 5.67
CA GLY A 102 -40.60 -24.75 5.60
C GLY A 102 -40.44 -23.45 6.40
N LEU A 103 -39.20 -23.02 6.65
CA LEU A 103 -38.86 -21.77 7.36
C LEU A 103 -38.22 -20.75 6.40
N ASP A 104 -38.76 -20.61 5.19
CA ASP A 104 -38.21 -19.74 4.15
C ASP A 104 -38.37 -18.23 4.42
N ASP A 105 -39.25 -17.83 5.35
CA ASP A 105 -39.50 -16.44 5.73
C ASP A 105 -38.47 -15.85 6.72
N TYR A 106 -37.54 -16.64 7.26
CA TYR A 106 -36.61 -16.22 8.33
C TYR A 106 -35.26 -15.66 7.83
N LEU A 107 -35.11 -15.44 6.53
CA LEU A 107 -33.86 -14.98 5.90
C LEU A 107 -34.10 -13.86 4.88
#